data_AF-A0A0C9WWK9-F1
#
_entry.id   AF-A0A0C9WWK9-F1
#
_cell.length_a   1.000
_cell.length_b   1.000
_cell.length_c   1.000
_cell.angle_alpha   90.00
_cell.angle_beta   90.00
_cell.angle_gamma   90.00
#
_symmetry.space_group_name_H-M   'P 1'
#
loop_
_entity.id
_entity.type
_entity.pdbx_description
1 polymer ?
#
loop_
_entity_poly.entity_id
_entity_poly.type
_entity_poly.pdbx_seq_one_letter_code
_entity_poly.pdbx_strand_id
1 'polypeptide(L)'
;MTGESLPGEEGKGKPVFGHVAEFWTRGVVMNVFLLDPGVRLLSAFVWVSRSNTIGLYVLLDWEVAEYVFVDTGIECVASSNWSCILYDENIVIHCEESGAAYQHFYPLSLLRTYTTKLATKDSIPIIAHEVPPSRTLTKNFIFPSEFAPESLPPSPIDTHNPHNQHQPIPPPGPNPFPFPPWYPESAHFVRQWWPSLPNIPRVSCTVVLLAEHDQVSHRTRFVLAQHYFRVPVNHVEWDNYNLYGTASAPGMNGVAPPPLRPSSSSSSTSTSSSSTSTSTTLSTAGQIAQDDALMHLWYVSTPFEVVRVFDAISEEDDEDGGTPDRPRPLVAVDFGHAVWIEYVESGDVDREEGGEGEEGELKWLRFVTFPAFRDEWECERDLRAGVSGQGGRGEVRTLEVPEELDLSAVETINIDQSQGAVILSDRDGRIFILCY
;
A
#
# COMPACT_ATOMS: atom_id res chain seq x y z
N MET A 1 -6.37 27.10 -55.83
CA MET A 1 -6.47 27.41 -54.39
C MET A 1 -7.30 26.32 -53.76
N THR A 2 -6.62 25.21 -53.48
CA THR A 2 -7.12 24.06 -52.72
C THR A 2 -6.96 24.39 -51.25
N GLY A 3 -8.06 24.54 -50.53
CA GLY A 3 -8.04 24.72 -49.08
C GLY A 3 -7.79 23.38 -48.41
N GLU A 4 -6.61 23.25 -47.79
CA GLU A 4 -6.30 22.18 -46.86
C GLU A 4 -7.21 22.30 -45.63
N SER A 5 -8.02 21.28 -45.38
CA SER A 5 -8.71 21.10 -44.11
C SER A 5 -7.70 20.61 -43.07
N LEU A 6 -7.48 21.42 -42.03
CA LEU A 6 -6.63 21.09 -40.88
C LEU A 6 -7.18 19.85 -40.14
N PRO A 7 -6.34 18.89 -39.73
CA PRO A 7 -6.73 17.81 -38.84
C PRO A 7 -6.64 18.31 -37.39
N GLY A 8 -7.77 18.52 -36.71
CA GLY A 8 -7.74 19.01 -35.32
C GLY A 8 -9.05 19.10 -34.54
N GLU A 9 -10.16 18.53 -34.99
CA GLU A 9 -11.44 18.60 -34.26
C GLU A 9 -12.14 17.23 -34.04
N GLU A 10 -11.38 16.14 -33.92
CA GLU A 10 -11.92 14.89 -33.35
C GLU A 10 -11.47 14.76 -31.90
N GLY A 11 -12.33 15.17 -30.95
CA GLY A 11 -12.02 15.00 -29.52
C GLY A 11 -12.94 15.66 -28.49
N LYS A 12 -14.14 16.16 -28.85
CA LYS A 12 -15.09 16.79 -27.91
C LYS A 12 -16.23 15.86 -27.46
N GLY A 13 -16.03 14.54 -27.51
CA GLY A 13 -17.00 13.59 -26.95
C GLY A 13 -16.93 13.59 -25.43
N LYS A 14 -18.09 13.61 -24.75
CA LYS A 14 -18.13 13.29 -23.31
C LYS A 14 -17.51 11.90 -23.10
N PRO A 15 -16.75 11.65 -22.03
CA PRO A 15 -16.27 10.32 -21.72
C PRO A 15 -17.46 9.36 -21.68
N VAL A 16 -17.37 8.27 -22.46
CA VAL A 16 -18.40 7.22 -22.49
C VAL A 16 -17.85 6.06 -21.67
N PHE A 17 -18.56 5.72 -20.60
CA PHE A 17 -18.28 4.52 -19.84
C PHE A 17 -18.91 3.32 -20.54
N GLY A 18 -18.15 2.23 -20.65
CA GLY A 18 -18.60 0.97 -21.22
C GLY A 18 -18.42 -0.17 -20.24
N HIS A 19 -19.27 -1.18 -20.35
CA HIS A 19 -19.11 -2.42 -19.60
C HIS A 19 -17.87 -3.18 -20.10
N VAL A 20 -16.97 -3.56 -19.18
CA VAL A 20 -15.74 -4.31 -19.49
C VAL A 20 -15.91 -5.80 -19.24
N ALA A 21 -16.29 -6.20 -18.02
CA ALA A 21 -16.47 -7.59 -17.65
C ALA A 21 -17.40 -7.72 -16.44
N GLU A 22 -18.09 -8.85 -16.36
CA GLU A 22 -18.93 -9.26 -15.24
C GLU A 22 -18.52 -10.69 -14.83
N PHE A 23 -18.36 -10.93 -13.54
CA PHE A 23 -17.98 -12.23 -13.01
C PHE A 23 -18.62 -12.48 -11.66
N TRP A 24 -18.82 -13.75 -11.35
CA TRP A 24 -19.38 -14.22 -10.09
C TRP A 24 -18.28 -14.84 -9.25
N THR A 25 -18.36 -14.66 -7.94
CA THR A 25 -17.49 -15.35 -6.97
C THR A 25 -18.31 -15.77 -5.75
N ARG A 26 -17.72 -16.56 -4.86
CA ARG A 26 -18.38 -17.08 -3.66
C ARG A 26 -17.71 -16.54 -2.42
N GLY A 27 -18.51 -16.14 -1.43
CA GLY A 27 -18.01 -15.72 -0.11
C GLY A 27 -17.95 -14.21 0.03
N VAL A 28 -17.26 -13.74 1.07
CA VAL A 28 -17.08 -12.31 1.33
C VAL A 28 -15.87 -11.85 0.53
N VAL A 29 -16.10 -11.08 -0.53
CA VAL A 29 -15.03 -10.46 -1.31
C VAL A 29 -14.45 -9.33 -0.49
N MET A 30 -13.17 -9.42 -0.17
CA MET A 30 -12.48 -8.40 0.61
C MET A 30 -12.00 -7.28 -0.32
N ASN A 31 -11.37 -7.64 -1.44
CA ASN A 31 -10.81 -6.70 -2.40
C ASN A 31 -10.79 -7.30 -3.80
N VAL A 32 -10.88 -6.43 -4.82
CA VAL A 32 -10.70 -6.76 -6.23
C VAL A 32 -9.57 -5.91 -6.80
N PHE A 33 -8.67 -6.54 -7.54
CA PHE A 33 -7.46 -5.93 -8.08
C PHE A 33 -7.38 -6.15 -9.59
N LEU A 34 -7.43 -5.05 -10.32
CA LEU A 34 -7.11 -5.02 -11.75
C LEU A 34 -5.57 -5.01 -11.89
N LEU A 35 -4.99 -6.16 -12.22
CA LEU A 35 -3.53 -6.36 -12.17
C LEU A 35 -2.84 -5.97 -13.48
N ASP A 36 -3.39 -6.41 -14.61
CA ASP A 36 -2.92 -6.01 -15.94
C ASP A 36 -4.09 -5.94 -16.92
N PRO A 37 -4.59 -4.73 -17.22
CA PRO A 37 -5.68 -4.54 -18.17
C PRO A 37 -5.34 -4.97 -19.60
N GLY A 38 -4.07 -4.88 -20.00
CA GLY A 38 -3.63 -5.18 -21.36
C GLY A 38 -3.75 -6.67 -21.70
N VAL A 39 -3.54 -7.54 -20.71
CA VAL A 39 -3.75 -9.00 -20.83
C VAL A 39 -5.01 -9.49 -20.12
N ARG A 40 -5.86 -8.57 -19.67
CA ARG A 40 -7.14 -8.88 -19.01
C ARG A 40 -7.00 -9.72 -17.74
N LEU A 41 -5.95 -9.45 -16.96
CA LEU A 41 -5.66 -10.14 -15.71
C LEU A 41 -6.27 -9.40 -14.51
N LEU A 42 -7.08 -10.12 -13.75
CA LEU A 42 -7.72 -9.65 -12.53
C LEU A 42 -7.54 -10.67 -11.40
N SER A 43 -7.42 -10.18 -10.17
CA SER A 43 -7.39 -10.99 -8.97
C SER A 43 -8.37 -10.45 -7.93
N ALA A 44 -8.86 -11.29 -7.04
CA ALA A 44 -9.64 -10.89 -5.88
C ALA A 44 -9.25 -11.71 -4.66
N PHE A 45 -9.30 -11.07 -3.50
CA PHE A 45 -9.18 -11.74 -2.22
C PHE A 45 -10.57 -12.03 -1.68
N VAL A 46 -10.77 -13.28 -1.27
CA VAL A 46 -12.04 -13.77 -0.75
C VAL A 46 -11.80 -14.39 0.61
N TRP A 47 -12.54 -13.99 1.64
CA TRP A 47 -12.42 -14.63 2.94
C TRP A 47 -13.02 -16.04 2.93
N VAL A 48 -12.22 -17.04 3.26
CA VAL A 48 -12.65 -18.43 3.37
C VAL A 48 -13.01 -18.74 4.82
N SER A 49 -14.28 -18.54 5.17
CA SER A 49 -14.76 -18.61 6.55
C SER A 49 -14.51 -19.96 7.25
N ARG A 50 -14.44 -21.07 6.51
CA ARG A 50 -14.20 -22.41 7.08
C ARG A 50 -12.79 -22.57 7.65
N SER A 51 -11.79 -22.02 6.98
CA SER A 51 -10.36 -22.11 7.34
C SER A 51 -9.84 -20.83 7.98
N ASN A 52 -10.62 -19.75 7.95
CA ASN A 52 -10.18 -18.39 8.29
C ASN A 52 -8.94 -17.96 7.50
N THR A 53 -8.90 -18.29 6.22
CA THR A 53 -7.78 -17.99 5.32
C THR A 53 -8.20 -17.11 4.15
N ILE A 54 -7.20 -16.63 3.41
CA ILE A 54 -7.40 -15.88 2.17
C ILE A 54 -7.58 -16.85 1.01
N GLY A 55 -8.69 -16.71 0.30
CA GLY A 55 -8.92 -17.33 -1.00
C GLY A 55 -8.39 -16.41 -2.09
N LEU A 56 -7.52 -16.94 -2.95
CA LEU A 56 -7.00 -16.25 -4.12
C LEU A 56 -7.84 -16.63 -5.33
N TYR A 57 -8.68 -15.71 -5.78
CA TYR A 57 -9.46 -15.83 -7.01
C TYR A 57 -8.79 -15.05 -8.13
N VAL A 58 -8.57 -15.69 -9.29
CA VAL A 58 -7.85 -15.08 -10.42
C VAL A 58 -8.58 -15.38 -11.72
N LEU A 59 -8.80 -14.32 -12.51
CA LEU A 59 -9.17 -14.39 -13.91
C LEU A 59 -7.92 -14.10 -14.72
N LEU A 60 -7.28 -15.15 -15.24
CA LEU A 60 -6.07 -15.04 -16.06
C LEU A 60 -6.32 -14.32 -17.39
N ASP A 61 -7.57 -14.36 -17.85
CA ASP A 61 -8.11 -13.63 -18.98
C ASP A 61 -9.63 -13.55 -18.78
N TRP A 62 -10.17 -12.39 -18.38
CA TRP A 62 -11.60 -12.26 -18.03
C TRP A 62 -12.58 -12.47 -19.21
N GLU A 63 -12.09 -12.59 -20.45
CA GLU A 63 -12.93 -12.96 -21.61
C GLU A 63 -13.07 -14.48 -21.78
N VAL A 64 -12.20 -15.25 -21.12
CA VAL A 64 -12.27 -16.71 -21.13
C VAL A 64 -13.06 -17.15 -19.90
N ALA A 65 -14.00 -18.09 -20.09
CA ALA A 65 -14.79 -18.68 -19.00
C ALA A 65 -13.96 -19.67 -18.15
N GLU A 66 -12.79 -19.23 -17.71
CA GLU A 66 -11.80 -19.95 -16.93
C GLU A 66 -11.41 -19.12 -15.71
N TYR A 67 -11.19 -19.78 -14.59
CA TYR A 67 -10.80 -19.13 -13.35
C TYR A 67 -9.80 -19.99 -12.58
N VAL A 68 -9.07 -19.36 -11.67
CA VAL A 68 -8.33 -20.03 -10.61
C VAL A 68 -8.96 -19.60 -9.29
N PHE A 69 -9.32 -20.54 -8.43
CA PHE A 69 -9.77 -20.24 -7.08
C PHE A 69 -9.15 -21.24 -6.10
N VAL A 70 -8.19 -20.76 -5.32
CA VAL A 70 -7.41 -21.58 -4.39
C VAL A 70 -7.48 -21.01 -2.99
N ASP A 71 -7.48 -21.87 -1.99
CA ASP A 71 -7.23 -21.48 -0.60
C ASP A 71 -5.72 -21.32 -0.44
N THR A 72 -5.26 -20.14 -0.04
CA THR A 72 -3.83 -19.85 0.07
C THR A 72 -3.18 -20.47 1.31
N GLY A 73 -3.99 -20.86 2.31
CA GLY A 73 -3.51 -21.21 3.64
C GLY A 73 -2.98 -20.01 4.45
N ILE A 74 -2.99 -18.79 3.90
CA ILE A 74 -2.58 -17.56 4.60
C ILE A 74 -3.73 -17.14 5.51
N GLU A 75 -3.46 -16.99 6.81
CA GLU A 75 -4.46 -16.59 7.80
C GLU A 75 -5.02 -15.20 7.48
N CYS A 76 -6.35 -15.08 7.51
CA CYS A 76 -7.05 -13.82 7.29
C CYS A 76 -7.15 -13.04 8.61
N VAL A 77 -6.05 -12.37 8.97
CA VAL A 77 -5.98 -11.53 10.16
C VAL A 77 -6.65 -10.19 9.89
N ALA A 78 -7.67 -9.84 10.68
CA ALA A 78 -8.48 -8.62 10.48
C ALA A 78 -7.69 -7.31 10.68
N SER A 79 -6.61 -7.36 11.46
CA SER A 79 -5.70 -6.22 11.68
C SER A 79 -4.59 -6.11 10.62
N SER A 80 -4.49 -7.07 9.69
CA SER A 80 -3.46 -7.02 8.66
C SER A 80 -3.96 -6.22 7.46
N ASN A 81 -3.06 -5.46 6.87
CA ASN A 81 -3.34 -4.71 5.66
C ASN A 81 -2.93 -5.54 4.44
N TRP A 82 -3.80 -5.67 3.44
CA TRP A 82 -3.59 -6.58 2.31
C TRP A 82 -3.56 -5.83 0.96
N SER A 83 -2.65 -6.23 0.07
CA SER A 83 -2.56 -5.70 -1.29
C SER A 83 -2.15 -6.80 -2.28
N CYS A 84 -2.56 -6.68 -3.55
CA CYS A 84 -2.24 -7.65 -4.59
C CYS A 84 -1.47 -7.01 -5.76
N ILE A 85 -0.23 -7.42 -5.98
CA ILE A 85 0.70 -6.79 -6.92
C ILE A 85 1.11 -7.81 -7.98
N LEU A 86 1.18 -7.40 -9.25
CA LEU A 86 1.79 -8.21 -10.32
C LEU A 86 3.28 -7.85 -10.44
N TYR A 87 4.16 -8.82 -10.28
CA TYR A 87 5.60 -8.65 -10.42
C TYR A 87 6.25 -9.87 -11.07
N ASP A 88 6.92 -9.67 -12.21
CA ASP A 88 7.69 -10.71 -12.90
C ASP A 88 6.92 -12.04 -13.07
N GLU A 89 5.73 -11.97 -13.67
CA GLU A 89 4.82 -13.12 -13.82
C GLU A 89 4.39 -13.80 -12.51
N ASN A 90 4.46 -13.09 -11.37
CA ASN A 90 3.94 -13.52 -10.09
C ASN A 90 2.81 -12.61 -9.62
N ILE A 91 1.73 -13.22 -9.14
CA ILE A 91 0.80 -12.52 -8.26
C ILE A 91 1.40 -12.53 -6.86
N VAL A 92 1.62 -11.35 -6.30
CA VAL A 92 2.20 -11.15 -4.99
C VAL A 92 1.12 -10.66 -4.04
N ILE A 93 0.82 -11.46 -3.01
CA ILE A 93 0.01 -11.01 -1.88
C ILE A 93 0.97 -10.33 -0.91
N HIS A 94 0.87 -9.01 -0.82
CA HIS A 94 1.60 -8.21 0.15
C HIS A 94 0.73 -8.01 1.38
N CYS A 95 1.28 -8.29 2.56
CA CYS A 95 0.61 -8.01 3.81
C CYS A 95 1.52 -7.37 4.85
N GLU A 96 0.93 -6.56 5.70
CA GLU A 96 1.63 -5.85 6.77
C GLU A 96 0.99 -6.18 8.11
N GLU A 97 1.84 -6.56 9.06
CA GLU A 97 1.49 -6.79 10.46
C GLU A 97 2.21 -5.77 11.35
N SER A 98 2.03 -5.82 12.67
CA SER A 98 2.55 -4.78 13.58
C SER A 98 4.07 -4.60 13.59
N GLY A 99 4.85 -5.60 13.13
CA GLY A 99 6.32 -5.60 13.18
C GLY A 99 7.04 -5.89 11.87
N ALA A 100 6.32 -6.32 10.83
CA ALA A 100 6.94 -6.73 9.57
C ALA A 100 5.97 -6.64 8.39
N ALA A 101 6.55 -6.56 7.20
CA ALA A 101 5.87 -6.78 5.93
C ALA A 101 6.22 -8.17 5.37
N TYR A 102 5.24 -8.80 4.75
CA TYR A 102 5.35 -10.11 4.12
C TYR A 102 4.90 -10.03 2.66
N GLN A 103 5.58 -10.78 1.80
CA GLN A 103 5.21 -10.91 0.39
C GLN A 103 5.17 -12.38 0.01
N HIS A 104 3.99 -12.85 -0.38
CA HIS A 104 3.71 -14.22 -0.76
C HIS A 104 3.57 -14.32 -2.28
N PHE A 105 4.41 -15.13 -2.92
CA PHE A 105 4.54 -15.19 -4.37
C PHE A 105 3.81 -16.40 -4.96
N TYR A 106 2.94 -16.12 -5.93
CA TYR A 106 2.20 -17.09 -6.72
C TYR A 106 2.52 -16.92 -8.21
N PRO A 107 3.46 -17.72 -8.76
CA PRO A 107 3.77 -17.68 -10.18
C PRO A 107 2.53 -17.95 -11.02
N LEU A 108 2.31 -17.17 -12.08
CA LEU A 108 1.21 -17.38 -13.01
C LEU A 108 1.30 -18.77 -13.66
N SER A 109 2.52 -19.29 -13.87
CA SER A 109 2.74 -20.65 -14.35
C SER A 109 2.19 -21.73 -13.40
N LEU A 110 2.34 -21.53 -12.09
CA LEU A 110 1.76 -22.39 -11.07
C LEU A 110 0.23 -22.25 -11.04
N LEU A 111 -0.29 -21.02 -11.00
CA LEU A 111 -1.74 -20.80 -10.96
C LEU A 111 -2.45 -21.38 -12.18
N ARG A 112 -1.83 -21.34 -13.36
CA ARG A 112 -2.34 -21.98 -14.58
C ARG A 112 -2.60 -23.48 -14.41
N THR A 113 -1.85 -24.20 -13.57
CA THR A 113 -2.09 -25.63 -13.33
C THR A 113 -3.38 -25.92 -12.57
N TYR A 114 -3.96 -24.90 -11.92
CA TYR A 114 -5.20 -24.97 -11.17
C TYR A 114 -6.40 -24.32 -11.90
N THR A 115 -6.24 -24.04 -13.19
CA THR A 115 -7.29 -23.41 -14.01
C THR A 115 -8.49 -24.35 -14.13
N THR A 116 -9.66 -23.82 -13.83
CA THR A 116 -10.95 -24.52 -13.92
C THR A 116 -11.86 -23.79 -14.89
N LYS A 117 -12.57 -24.56 -15.74
CA LYS A 117 -13.59 -24.01 -16.65
C LYS A 117 -14.90 -23.84 -15.91
N LEU A 118 -15.54 -22.69 -16.08
CA LEU A 118 -16.92 -22.49 -15.66
C LEU A 118 -17.85 -23.28 -16.59
N ALA A 119 -18.89 -23.89 -16.02
CA ALA A 119 -19.91 -24.59 -16.81
C ALA A 119 -20.75 -23.61 -17.64
N THR A 120 -21.07 -22.46 -17.06
CA THR A 120 -21.74 -21.31 -17.68
C THR A 120 -21.14 -20.02 -17.14
N LYS A 121 -21.34 -18.87 -17.81
CA LYS A 121 -20.85 -17.57 -17.31
C LYS A 121 -21.40 -17.22 -15.92
N ASP A 122 -22.60 -17.69 -15.61
CA ASP A 122 -23.30 -17.44 -14.34
C ASP A 122 -23.01 -18.52 -13.27
N SER A 123 -22.14 -19.48 -13.58
CA SER A 123 -21.75 -20.51 -12.60
C SER A 123 -20.90 -19.89 -11.49
N ILE A 124 -21.17 -20.29 -10.25
CA ILE A 124 -20.41 -19.83 -9.08
C ILE A 124 -19.09 -20.61 -9.00
N PRO A 125 -17.92 -19.93 -9.02
CA PRO A 125 -16.63 -20.58 -8.81
C PRO A 125 -16.56 -21.34 -7.48
N ILE A 126 -15.87 -22.48 -7.50
CA ILE A 126 -15.54 -23.27 -6.31
C ILE A 126 -14.05 -23.29 -6.07
N ILE A 127 -13.65 -23.25 -4.79
CA ILE A 127 -12.25 -23.45 -4.38
C ILE A 127 -11.85 -24.88 -4.75
N ALA A 128 -10.82 -25.01 -5.58
CA ALA A 128 -10.41 -26.31 -6.10
C ALA A 128 -9.40 -27.00 -5.15
N HIS A 129 -8.43 -26.24 -4.63
CA HIS A 129 -7.29 -26.76 -3.89
C HIS A 129 -6.78 -25.78 -2.84
N GLU A 130 -6.09 -26.31 -1.84
CA GLU A 130 -5.19 -25.53 -0.98
C GLU A 130 -3.82 -25.44 -1.66
N VAL A 131 -3.35 -24.23 -1.89
CA VAL A 131 -2.10 -23.93 -2.61
C VAL A 131 -1.30 -22.93 -1.79
N PRO A 132 -0.27 -23.39 -1.04
CA PRO A 132 0.58 -22.48 -0.29
C PRO A 132 1.38 -21.59 -1.25
N PRO A 133 1.89 -20.44 -0.79
CA PRO A 133 2.75 -19.61 -1.61
C PRO A 133 4.01 -20.39 -2.00
N SER A 134 4.44 -20.23 -3.25
CA SER A 134 5.70 -20.85 -3.73
C SER A 134 6.90 -20.32 -2.95
N ARG A 135 6.76 -19.10 -2.43
CA ARG A 135 7.76 -18.38 -1.68
C ARG A 135 7.12 -17.30 -0.83
N THR A 136 7.67 -17.09 0.35
CA THR A 136 7.36 -15.94 1.22
C THR A 136 8.65 -15.18 1.50
N LEU A 137 8.62 -13.87 1.33
CA LEU A 137 9.66 -12.96 1.79
C LEU A 137 9.14 -12.16 2.98
N THR A 138 10.01 -11.87 3.93
CA THR A 138 9.67 -11.08 5.12
C THR A 138 10.73 -10.01 5.35
N LYS A 139 10.27 -8.84 5.77
CA LYS A 139 11.15 -7.75 6.16
C LYS A 139 10.58 -7.04 7.38
N ASN A 140 11.41 -6.84 8.40
CA ASN A 140 10.99 -6.18 9.63
C ASN A 140 10.94 -4.67 9.44
N PHE A 141 10.01 -4.05 10.14
CA PHE A 141 9.93 -2.60 10.24
C PHE A 141 11.05 -2.04 11.12
N ILE A 142 11.53 -0.86 10.76
CA ILE A 142 12.52 -0.11 11.53
C ILE A 142 11.80 1.08 12.16
N PHE A 143 11.54 0.99 13.45
CA PHE A 143 10.90 2.05 14.21
C PHE A 143 11.89 3.18 14.51
N PRO A 144 11.42 4.44 14.54
CA PRO A 144 12.26 5.55 14.98
C PRO A 144 12.73 5.27 16.41
N SER A 145 14.03 5.42 16.67
CA SER A 145 14.53 5.41 18.05
C SER A 145 13.81 6.52 18.79
N GLU A 146 13.04 6.16 19.82
CA GLU A 146 12.40 7.13 20.70
C GLU A 146 13.41 8.19 21.10
N PHE A 147 12.94 9.44 21.11
CA PHE A 147 13.67 10.62 21.49
C PHE A 147 14.58 10.29 22.67
N ALA A 148 15.88 10.13 22.44
CA ALA A 148 16.83 10.29 23.52
C ALA A 148 16.48 11.69 24.07
N PRO A 149 15.95 11.80 25.30
CA PRO A 149 15.47 13.07 25.81
C PRO A 149 16.61 14.04 25.61
N GLU A 150 16.37 15.09 24.82
CA GLU A 150 17.35 16.02 24.26
C GLU A 150 18.47 16.18 25.28
N SER A 151 19.56 15.44 25.06
CA SER A 151 20.45 15.08 26.16
C SER A 151 21.06 16.36 26.70
N LEU A 152 21.05 16.45 28.02
CA LEU A 152 21.66 17.51 28.82
C LEU A 152 22.96 18.00 28.17
N PRO A 153 23.24 19.33 28.25
CA PRO A 153 24.30 19.99 27.51
C PRO A 153 25.61 19.20 27.56
N PRO A 154 26.35 19.12 26.43
CA PRO A 154 27.49 18.23 26.28
C PRO A 154 28.47 18.45 27.43
N SER A 155 28.70 17.40 28.23
CA SER A 155 29.77 17.37 29.21
C SER A 155 31.08 17.76 28.53
N PRO A 156 31.91 18.63 29.16
CA PRO A 156 33.11 19.16 28.53
C PRO A 156 34.02 18.03 28.01
N ILE A 157 34.39 18.19 26.75
CA ILE A 157 35.14 17.27 25.89
C ILE A 157 36.50 16.93 26.54
N ASP A 158 36.67 15.68 26.97
CA ASP A 158 37.99 15.11 27.20
C ASP A 158 38.61 14.77 25.83
N THR A 159 39.43 15.71 25.33
CA THR A 159 40.31 15.50 24.18
C THR A 159 41.33 14.42 24.52
N HIS A 160 41.25 13.25 23.89
CA HIS A 160 42.36 12.44 23.35
C HIS A 160 41.99 10.95 23.23
N ASN A 161 41.41 10.51 22.09
CA ASN A 161 41.72 9.17 21.56
C ASN A 161 41.33 8.99 20.07
N PRO A 162 42.28 8.84 19.13
CA PRO A 162 42.01 8.56 17.73
C PRO A 162 42.06 7.04 17.48
N HIS A 163 41.08 6.30 18.00
CA HIS A 163 40.91 4.89 17.63
C HIS A 163 39.52 4.63 17.03
N ASN A 164 39.58 4.23 15.77
CA ASN A 164 38.53 3.92 14.82
C ASN A 164 37.69 2.73 15.31
N GLN A 165 36.84 2.94 16.31
CA GLN A 165 35.88 1.94 16.77
C GLN A 165 34.58 2.15 15.99
N HIS A 166 34.26 1.20 15.10
CA HIS A 166 32.90 1.00 14.62
C HIS A 166 31.99 0.82 15.83
N GLN A 167 31.30 1.89 16.23
CA GLN A 167 30.28 1.78 17.25
C GLN A 167 29.20 0.83 16.74
N PRO A 168 28.82 -0.20 17.52
CA PRO A 168 27.72 -1.08 17.15
C PRO A 168 26.47 -0.24 16.95
N ILE A 169 25.77 -0.48 15.84
CA ILE A 169 24.48 0.15 15.55
C ILE A 169 23.56 -0.12 16.74
N PRO A 170 22.98 0.90 17.39
CA PRO A 170 22.07 0.69 18.50
C PRO A 170 20.90 -0.18 18.05
N PRO A 171 20.39 -1.08 18.92
CA PRO A 171 19.24 -1.91 18.57
C PRO A 171 18.05 -1.01 18.16
N PRO A 172 17.21 -1.45 17.21
CA PRO A 172 16.04 -0.68 16.81
C PRO A 172 15.15 -0.39 18.03
N GLY A 173 14.59 0.83 18.06
CA GLY A 173 13.67 1.24 19.11
C GLY A 173 12.40 0.38 19.13
N PRO A 174 11.69 0.32 20.27
CA PRO A 174 10.35 -0.27 20.29
C PRO A 174 9.40 0.51 19.38
N ASN A 175 8.32 -0.15 18.91
CA ASN A 175 7.26 0.53 18.18
C ASN A 175 6.59 1.58 19.11
N PRO A 176 6.59 2.88 18.77
CA PRO A 176 6.00 3.92 19.61
C PRO A 176 4.47 3.82 19.72
N PHE A 177 3.82 3.11 18.79
CA PHE A 177 2.38 2.89 18.76
C PHE A 177 2.10 1.38 18.65
N PRO A 178 2.35 0.61 19.72
CA PRO A 178 2.19 -0.84 19.69
C PRO A 178 0.72 -1.24 19.66
N PHE A 179 0.46 -2.40 19.05
CA PHE A 179 -0.83 -3.07 19.09
C PHE A 179 -0.83 -4.09 20.24
N PRO A 180 -1.80 -4.05 21.18
CA PRO A 180 -2.68 -2.93 21.57
C PRO A 180 -1.92 -1.83 22.36
N PRO A 181 -2.47 -0.60 22.51
CA PRO A 181 -3.86 -0.16 22.26
C PRO A 181 -4.11 0.49 20.89
N TRP A 182 -3.10 0.59 20.02
CA TRP A 182 -3.26 1.19 18.69
C TRP A 182 -3.66 0.13 17.67
N TYR A 183 -4.80 0.31 17.02
CA TYR A 183 -5.37 -0.59 16.02
C TYR A 183 -5.31 0.05 14.63
N PRO A 184 -4.99 -0.68 13.56
CA PRO A 184 -5.12 -0.14 12.21
C PRO A 184 -6.61 0.10 11.89
N GLU A 185 -6.98 1.37 11.73
CA GLU A 185 -8.32 1.80 11.31
C GLU A 185 -8.48 1.61 9.80
N SER A 186 -7.48 2.08 9.05
CA SER A 186 -7.39 1.95 7.60
C SER A 186 -5.93 1.89 7.16
N ALA A 187 -5.71 1.31 5.98
CA ALA A 187 -4.44 1.38 5.29
C ALA A 187 -4.65 1.64 3.81
N HIS A 188 -3.74 2.43 3.28
CA HIS A 188 -3.81 2.95 1.92
C HIS A 188 -2.51 2.59 1.22
N PHE A 189 -2.60 1.71 0.24
CA PHE A 189 -1.48 1.30 -0.59
C PHE A 189 -1.40 2.20 -1.82
N VAL A 190 -0.48 3.14 -1.82
CA VAL A 190 -0.27 4.04 -2.95
C VAL A 190 0.82 3.47 -3.83
N ARG A 191 0.42 3.10 -5.05
CA ARG A 191 1.32 2.59 -6.08
C ARG A 191 1.67 3.74 -6.99
N GLN A 192 2.96 4.03 -7.10
CA GLN A 192 3.40 5.19 -7.86
C GLN A 192 3.32 4.96 -9.40
N TRP A 193 2.92 3.76 -9.88
CA TRP A 193 3.05 3.44 -11.32
C TRP A 193 2.27 2.19 -11.75
N TRP A 194 1.11 2.40 -12.37
CA TRP A 194 0.62 1.50 -13.40
C TRP A 194 0.16 2.30 -14.63
N PRO A 195 0.67 2.00 -15.85
CA PRO A 195 1.77 1.09 -16.15
C PRO A 195 3.12 1.64 -15.68
N SER A 196 4.04 0.76 -15.24
CA SER A 196 5.40 1.18 -14.89
C SER A 196 6.19 1.49 -16.16
N LEU A 197 6.55 2.77 -16.33
CA LEU A 197 7.46 3.16 -17.41
C LEU A 197 8.86 2.57 -17.15
N PRO A 198 9.61 2.18 -18.20
CA PRO A 198 10.99 1.74 -18.05
C PRO A 198 11.84 2.77 -17.29
N ASN A 199 12.74 2.31 -16.43
CA ASN A 199 13.67 3.11 -15.60
C ASN A 199 13.04 3.92 -14.47
N ILE A 200 11.73 3.83 -14.28
CA ILE A 200 11.10 4.41 -13.11
C ILE A 200 11.23 3.41 -11.94
N PRO A 201 11.72 3.84 -10.75
CA PRO A 201 11.85 2.97 -9.59
C PRO A 201 10.54 2.22 -9.32
N ARG A 202 10.57 0.97 -8.87
CA ARG A 202 9.32 0.25 -8.50
C ARG A 202 9.11 0.34 -7.00
N VAL A 203 8.89 1.56 -6.52
CA VAL A 203 8.61 1.84 -5.11
C VAL A 203 7.11 2.04 -4.94
N SER A 204 6.57 1.54 -3.83
CA SER A 204 5.23 1.80 -3.33
C SER A 204 5.33 2.34 -1.92
N CYS A 205 4.28 2.97 -1.42
CA CYS A 205 4.18 3.32 -0.02
C CYS A 205 2.90 2.78 0.58
N THR A 206 2.96 2.49 1.88
CA THR A 206 1.78 2.23 2.68
C THR A 206 1.64 3.34 3.68
N VAL A 207 0.46 3.94 3.73
CA VAL A 207 0.06 4.86 4.80
C VAL A 207 -0.98 4.16 5.64
N VAL A 208 -0.73 4.05 6.94
CA VAL A 208 -1.61 3.40 7.92
C VAL A 208 -2.16 4.47 8.86
N LEU A 209 -3.48 4.50 9.01
CA LEU A 209 -4.16 5.28 10.03
C LEU A 209 -4.38 4.38 11.25
N LEU A 210 -3.60 4.60 12.30
CA LEU A 210 -3.74 3.90 13.58
C LEU A 210 -4.76 4.66 14.43
N ALA A 211 -5.62 3.93 15.15
CA ALA A 211 -6.63 4.46 16.04
C ALA A 211 -6.49 3.88 17.45
N GLU A 212 -6.71 4.73 18.45
CA GLU A 212 -6.86 4.36 19.85
C GLU A 212 -8.19 4.94 20.35
N HIS A 213 -9.08 4.07 20.81
CA HIS A 213 -10.36 4.49 21.38
C HIS A 213 -10.28 4.52 22.91
N ASP A 214 -10.48 5.71 23.47
CA ASP A 214 -10.61 5.89 24.91
C ASP A 214 -12.04 5.54 25.35
N GLN A 215 -12.17 4.48 26.13
CA GLN A 215 -13.44 3.97 26.63
C GLN A 215 -14.13 4.92 27.62
N VAL A 216 -13.40 5.86 28.23
CA VAL A 216 -13.96 6.79 29.23
C VAL A 216 -14.53 8.03 28.57
N SER A 217 -13.74 8.67 27.70
CA SER A 217 -14.21 9.86 26.97
C SER A 217 -15.03 9.54 25.72
N HIS A 218 -15.01 8.28 25.28
CA HIS A 218 -15.52 7.83 23.97
C HIS A 218 -14.89 8.56 22.78
N ARG A 219 -13.75 9.23 22.99
CA ARG A 219 -12.99 9.87 21.93
C ARG A 219 -12.04 8.86 21.29
N THR A 220 -11.82 9.01 19.99
CA THR A 220 -10.82 8.22 19.28
C THR A 220 -9.74 9.13 18.76
N ARG A 221 -8.51 8.81 19.15
CA ARG A 221 -7.31 9.47 18.67
C ARG A 221 -6.69 8.67 17.55
N PHE A 222 -6.04 9.37 16.64
CA PHE A 222 -5.44 8.82 15.46
C PHE A 222 -3.98 9.19 15.33
N VAL A 223 -3.21 8.32 14.68
CA VAL A 223 -1.83 8.55 14.29
C VAL A 223 -1.65 8.05 12.85
N LEU A 224 -1.02 8.85 12.01
CA LEU A 224 -0.60 8.41 10.68
C LEU A 224 0.82 7.86 10.75
N ALA A 225 1.02 6.70 10.14
CA ALA A 225 2.31 6.12 9.88
C ALA A 225 2.48 5.90 8.37
N GLN A 226 3.68 6.11 7.85
CA GLN A 226 4.03 5.77 6.47
C GLN A 226 5.33 4.97 6.46
N HIS A 227 5.44 4.01 5.56
CA HIS A 227 6.73 3.50 5.10
C HIS A 227 6.71 3.29 3.57
N TYR A 228 7.89 3.08 2.99
CA TYR A 228 8.00 2.69 1.58
C TYR A 228 8.32 1.21 1.48
N PHE A 229 8.11 0.63 0.30
CA PHE A 229 8.56 -0.72 0.03
C PHE A 229 8.74 -0.91 -1.47
N ARG A 230 9.43 -1.99 -1.84
CA ARG A 230 9.52 -2.47 -3.21
C ARG A 230 9.08 -3.93 -3.28
N VAL A 231 8.86 -4.41 -4.49
CA VAL A 231 8.61 -5.83 -4.76
C VAL A 231 9.79 -6.32 -5.59
N PRO A 232 10.54 -7.34 -5.12
CA PRO A 232 10.45 -8.00 -3.82
C PRO A 232 10.91 -7.13 -2.63
N VAL A 233 10.37 -7.35 -1.43
CA VAL A 233 10.73 -6.60 -0.20
C VAL A 233 12.15 -6.92 0.30
N ASN A 234 12.73 -8.02 -0.17
CA ASN A 234 14.11 -8.42 0.12
C ASN A 234 14.79 -8.89 -1.18
N HIS A 235 15.49 -7.98 -1.85
CA HIS A 235 16.09 -8.27 -3.17
C HIS A 235 17.24 -9.26 -3.07
N VAL A 236 18.08 -9.16 -2.04
CA VAL A 236 19.21 -10.08 -1.87
C VAL A 236 18.72 -11.52 -1.70
N GLU A 237 17.70 -11.71 -0.86
CA GLU A 237 17.09 -13.03 -0.72
C GLU A 237 16.47 -13.47 -2.05
N TRP A 238 15.77 -12.56 -2.75
CA TRP A 238 15.17 -12.84 -4.05
C TRP A 238 16.17 -13.38 -5.06
N ASP A 239 17.27 -12.66 -5.28
CA ASP A 239 18.30 -12.96 -6.26
C ASP A 239 19.05 -14.26 -5.93
N ASN A 240 19.37 -14.48 -4.66
CA ASN A 240 20.02 -15.72 -4.22
C ASN A 240 19.19 -16.95 -4.57
N TYR A 241 17.87 -16.89 -4.38
CA TYR A 241 16.99 -18.01 -4.72
C TYR A 241 16.98 -18.27 -6.23
N ASN A 242 16.93 -17.24 -7.06
CA ASN A 242 16.94 -17.41 -8.52
C ASN A 242 18.26 -17.99 -9.03
N LEU A 243 19.38 -17.63 -8.39
CA LEU A 243 20.70 -18.13 -8.77
C LEU A 243 20.88 -19.62 -8.45
N TYR A 244 20.40 -20.08 -7.29
CA TYR A 244 20.59 -21.46 -6.83
C TYR A 244 19.41 -22.40 -7.13
N GLY A 245 18.19 -21.86 -7.23
CA GLY A 245 16.95 -22.62 -7.43
C GLY A 245 16.82 -23.27 -8.80
N THR A 246 17.41 -22.69 -9.85
CA THR A 246 17.44 -23.33 -11.18
C THR A 246 18.48 -24.44 -11.28
N ALA A 247 19.50 -24.45 -10.41
CA ALA A 247 20.56 -25.46 -10.44
C ALA A 247 20.23 -26.71 -9.60
N SER A 248 19.25 -26.62 -8.70
CA SER A 248 18.95 -27.67 -7.73
C SER A 248 17.44 -27.87 -7.57
N ALA A 249 16.79 -28.50 -8.55
CA ALA A 249 15.49 -29.13 -8.34
C ALA A 249 15.70 -30.63 -8.06
N PRO A 250 15.83 -31.07 -6.79
CA PRO A 250 15.77 -32.48 -6.46
C PRO A 250 14.29 -32.91 -6.39
N GLY A 251 13.88 -33.74 -7.35
CA GLY A 251 12.79 -34.71 -7.22
C GLY A 251 11.49 -34.26 -6.54
N MET A 252 10.57 -33.67 -7.31
CA MET A 252 9.15 -33.92 -7.06
C MET A 252 8.88 -35.40 -7.32
N ASN A 253 8.83 -36.19 -6.26
CA ASN A 253 8.36 -37.57 -6.30
C ASN A 253 6.84 -37.59 -6.51
N GLY A 254 6.42 -38.13 -7.67
CA GLY A 254 5.30 -39.07 -7.70
C GLY A 254 3.97 -38.60 -8.27
N VAL A 255 3.89 -38.39 -9.59
CA VAL A 255 2.94 -39.10 -10.48
C VAL A 255 3.60 -39.17 -11.86
N ALA A 256 3.91 -40.38 -12.32
CA ALA A 256 4.54 -40.62 -13.62
C ALA A 256 3.53 -40.37 -14.76
N PRO A 257 3.85 -39.53 -15.77
CA PRO A 257 3.15 -39.53 -17.04
C PRO A 257 3.63 -40.71 -17.91
N PRO A 258 2.78 -41.23 -18.81
CA PRO A 258 3.10 -42.41 -19.62
C PRO A 258 4.22 -42.12 -20.63
N PRO A 259 5.01 -43.14 -21.02
CA PRO A 259 6.18 -42.95 -21.87
C PRO A 259 5.76 -42.65 -23.31
N LEU A 260 6.10 -41.46 -23.80
CA LEU A 260 6.06 -41.15 -25.23
C LEU A 260 7.40 -41.49 -25.90
N ARG A 261 7.27 -42.11 -27.08
CA ARG A 261 8.33 -42.67 -27.93
C ARG A 261 9.35 -41.60 -28.39
N PRO A 262 10.62 -41.99 -28.62
CA PRO A 262 11.63 -41.09 -29.14
C PRO A 262 11.38 -40.82 -30.62
N SER A 263 11.31 -39.54 -30.98
CA SER A 263 11.52 -39.07 -32.34
C SER A 263 12.69 -38.10 -32.34
N SER A 264 13.65 -38.42 -33.18
CA SER A 264 14.89 -37.71 -33.44
C SER A 264 14.63 -36.47 -34.30
N SER A 265 15.07 -35.27 -33.86
CA SER A 265 15.55 -34.24 -34.78
C SER A 265 16.34 -33.12 -34.07
N SER A 266 17.57 -32.95 -34.57
CA SER A 266 18.39 -31.74 -34.72
C SER A 266 18.13 -30.52 -33.82
N SER A 267 19.15 -30.23 -33.02
CA SER A 267 19.45 -28.97 -32.34
C SER A 267 19.69 -27.81 -33.32
N SER A 268 18.89 -26.74 -33.19
CA SER A 268 19.24 -25.39 -33.63
C SER A 268 19.31 -24.49 -32.40
N THR A 269 20.53 -24.03 -32.09
CA THR A 269 20.84 -23.11 -30.99
C THR A 269 20.31 -21.72 -31.35
N SER A 270 19.18 -21.32 -30.78
CA SER A 270 18.72 -19.93 -30.79
C SER A 270 19.15 -19.25 -29.49
N THR A 271 20.12 -18.34 -29.62
CA THR A 271 20.48 -17.35 -28.61
C THR A 271 19.28 -16.44 -28.34
N SER A 272 18.62 -16.62 -27.19
CA SER A 272 17.67 -15.66 -26.65
C SER A 272 18.44 -14.46 -26.09
N SER A 273 18.25 -13.31 -26.73
CA SER A 273 18.69 -12.01 -26.26
C SER A 273 17.80 -11.57 -25.09
N SER A 274 18.23 -11.87 -23.86
CA SER A 274 17.69 -11.20 -22.68
C SER A 274 18.15 -9.75 -22.70
N SER A 275 17.19 -8.84 -22.75
CA SER A 275 17.37 -7.39 -22.61
C SER A 275 18.01 -7.11 -21.25
N THR A 276 19.34 -7.02 -21.25
CA THR A 276 20.13 -6.69 -20.07
C THR A 276 20.00 -5.19 -19.87
N SER A 277 19.05 -4.78 -19.02
CA SER A 277 19.09 -3.47 -18.40
C SER A 277 20.43 -3.34 -17.70
N THR A 278 21.26 -2.39 -18.14
CA THR A 278 22.53 -1.99 -17.53
C THR A 278 22.27 -1.35 -16.16
N SER A 279 21.77 -2.15 -15.23
CA SER A 279 21.76 -1.80 -13.81
C SER A 279 23.19 -1.95 -13.32
N THR A 280 23.81 -0.85 -12.91
CA THR A 280 25.01 -0.87 -12.07
C THR A 280 24.68 -1.69 -10.83
N THR A 281 25.11 -2.96 -10.82
CA THR A 281 24.81 -3.88 -9.72
C THR A 281 25.42 -3.34 -8.43
N LEU A 282 24.57 -2.80 -7.55
CA LEU A 282 24.95 -2.47 -6.19
C LEU A 282 25.61 -3.68 -5.53
N SER A 283 26.54 -3.41 -4.61
CA SER A 283 27.01 -4.49 -3.73
C SER A 283 25.83 -5.06 -2.94
N THR A 284 25.90 -6.34 -2.58
CA THR A 284 24.89 -6.99 -1.72
C THR A 284 24.60 -6.18 -0.45
N ALA A 285 25.63 -5.58 0.15
CA ALA A 285 25.48 -4.72 1.32
C ALA A 285 24.68 -3.44 1.01
N GLY A 286 24.90 -2.82 -0.16
CA GLY A 286 24.14 -1.66 -0.60
C GLY A 286 22.66 -1.97 -0.82
N GLN A 287 22.35 -3.13 -1.41
CA GLN A 287 20.96 -3.58 -1.59
C GLN A 287 20.25 -3.83 -0.26
N ILE A 288 20.93 -4.46 0.72
CA ILE A 288 20.36 -4.68 2.06
C ILE A 288 20.08 -3.35 2.74
N ALA A 289 21.03 -2.41 2.73
CA ALA A 289 20.86 -1.10 3.33
C ALA A 289 19.71 -0.31 2.69
N GLN A 290 19.53 -0.45 1.37
CA GLN A 290 18.41 0.15 0.65
C GLN A 290 17.07 -0.50 1.03
N ASP A 291 17.00 -1.84 1.10
CA ASP A 291 15.80 -2.54 1.58
C ASP A 291 15.45 -2.12 3.01
N ASP A 292 16.45 -2.01 3.89
CA ASP A 292 16.27 -1.54 5.26
C ASP A 292 15.76 -0.10 5.30
N ALA A 293 16.34 0.80 4.48
CA ALA A 293 15.95 2.20 4.43
C ALA A 293 14.47 2.41 4.07
N LEU A 294 13.90 1.56 3.20
CA LEU A 294 12.49 1.61 2.82
C LEU A 294 11.57 1.22 3.99
N MET A 295 12.04 0.34 4.87
CA MET A 295 11.27 -0.20 6.01
C MET A 295 11.26 0.71 7.24
N HIS A 296 11.86 1.89 7.16
CA HIS A 296 11.71 2.90 8.19
C HIS A 296 10.26 3.39 8.24
N LEU A 297 9.65 3.36 9.43
CA LEU A 297 8.36 4.02 9.62
C LEU A 297 8.56 5.47 10.01
N TRP A 298 7.80 6.33 9.34
CA TRP A 298 7.62 7.72 9.71
C TRP A 298 6.24 7.89 10.33
N TYR A 299 6.18 8.58 11.47
CA TYR A 299 4.94 8.85 12.17
C TYR A 299 4.65 10.34 12.23
N VAL A 300 3.37 10.69 12.16
CA VAL A 300 2.89 11.92 12.76
C VAL A 300 3.00 11.76 14.27
N SER A 301 3.89 12.53 14.86
CA SER A 301 4.29 12.42 16.26
C SER A 301 3.20 12.65 17.31
N THR A 302 2.19 13.43 16.96
CA THR A 302 1.18 13.91 17.90
C THR A 302 -0.13 13.27 17.49
N PRO A 303 -0.77 12.46 18.35
CA PRO A 303 -2.10 11.96 18.07
C PRO A 303 -3.10 13.09 17.86
N PHE A 304 -4.06 12.89 16.96
CA PHE A 304 -5.05 13.89 16.56
C PHE A 304 -6.45 13.27 16.44
N GLU A 305 -7.49 14.10 16.33
CA GLU A 305 -8.87 13.64 16.15
C GLU A 305 -9.37 14.01 14.76
N VAL A 306 -9.79 13.01 14.00
CA VAL A 306 -10.20 13.19 12.61
C VAL A 306 -11.72 13.35 12.53
N VAL A 307 -12.16 14.32 11.72
CA VAL A 307 -13.57 14.46 11.34
C VAL A 307 -14.02 13.21 10.59
N ARG A 308 -15.14 12.64 11.03
CA ARG A 308 -15.73 11.46 10.38
C ARG A 308 -17.06 11.79 9.75
N VAL A 309 -17.33 11.14 8.63
CA VAL A 309 -18.59 11.26 7.89
C VAL A 309 -19.32 9.93 7.96
N PHE A 310 -20.62 9.99 8.21
CA PHE A 310 -21.50 8.84 8.10
C PHE A 310 -21.96 8.78 6.65
N ASP A 311 -21.69 7.67 5.98
CA ASP A 311 -22.24 7.47 4.65
C ASP A 311 -23.78 7.40 4.80
N ALA A 312 -24.49 8.20 4.00
CA ALA A 312 -25.94 8.30 4.12
C ALA A 312 -26.57 6.94 3.83
N ILE A 313 -27.13 6.31 4.85
CA ILE A 313 -27.92 5.09 4.69
C ILE A 313 -29.10 5.48 3.79
N SER A 314 -29.22 4.84 2.62
CA SER A 314 -30.42 4.97 1.82
C SER A 314 -31.60 4.50 2.66
N GLU A 315 -32.54 5.41 2.96
CA GLU A 315 -33.77 5.15 3.74
C GLU A 315 -34.64 4.00 3.17
N GLU A 316 -34.28 3.46 2.00
CA GLU A 316 -34.96 2.35 1.34
C GLU A 316 -34.56 0.95 1.87
N ASP A 317 -33.50 0.83 2.70
CA ASP A 317 -32.97 -0.46 3.18
C ASP A 317 -33.30 -0.78 4.67
N ASP A 318 -34.17 0.01 5.32
CA ASP A 318 -34.41 -0.05 6.77
C ASP A 318 -35.18 -1.29 7.29
N GLU A 319 -35.56 -2.27 6.45
CA GLU A 319 -36.32 -3.44 6.92
C GLU A 319 -35.45 -4.55 7.55
N ASP A 320 -34.13 -4.61 7.32
CA ASP A 320 -33.31 -5.80 7.66
C ASP A 320 -32.24 -5.60 8.74
N GLY A 321 -32.43 -4.63 9.64
CA GLY A 321 -31.62 -4.51 10.87
C GLY A 321 -30.12 -4.40 10.62
N GLY A 322 -29.72 -3.72 9.54
CA GLY A 322 -28.33 -3.49 9.19
C GLY A 322 -27.54 -2.89 10.36
N THR A 323 -26.31 -3.38 10.55
CA THR A 323 -25.39 -2.77 11.51
C THR A 323 -25.13 -1.32 11.09
N PRO A 324 -25.21 -0.34 11.99
CA PRO A 324 -24.96 1.06 11.64
C PRO A 324 -23.60 1.19 10.95
N ASP A 325 -23.57 1.89 9.81
CA ASP A 325 -22.34 2.06 9.04
C ASP A 325 -21.27 2.73 9.90
N ARG A 326 -20.07 2.14 9.86
CA ARG A 326 -18.92 2.65 10.60
C ARG A 326 -18.57 4.03 10.01
N PRO A 327 -18.48 5.09 10.84
CA PRO A 327 -18.16 6.42 10.35
C PRO A 327 -16.77 6.44 9.72
N ARG A 328 -16.67 7.00 8.52
CA ARG A 328 -15.45 7.04 7.71
C ARG A 328 -14.62 8.27 8.07
N PRO A 329 -13.34 8.13 8.44
CA PRO A 329 -12.47 9.29 8.69
C PRO A 329 -12.18 10.05 7.39
N LEU A 330 -12.23 11.37 7.43
CA LEU A 330 -11.86 12.25 6.32
C LEU A 330 -10.34 12.40 6.23
N VAL A 331 -9.71 11.40 5.64
CA VAL A 331 -8.28 11.36 5.33
C VAL A 331 -8.12 10.99 3.86
N ALA A 332 -7.24 11.71 3.16
CA ALA A 332 -6.71 11.29 1.86
C ALA A 332 -5.20 11.18 1.94
N VAL A 333 -4.65 10.24 1.20
CA VAL A 333 -3.22 10.01 1.16
C VAL A 333 -2.76 9.84 -0.28
N ASP A 334 -1.52 10.25 -0.53
CA ASP A 334 -0.81 10.01 -1.78
C ASP A 334 0.65 9.65 -1.43
N PHE A 335 1.47 9.47 -2.45
CA PHE A 335 2.86 9.06 -2.29
C PHE A 335 3.66 10.11 -1.52
N GLY A 336 3.96 9.83 -0.26
CA GLY A 336 4.68 10.75 0.62
C GLY A 336 3.83 11.87 1.23
N HIS A 337 2.51 11.84 1.07
CA HIS A 337 1.63 12.92 1.53
C HIS A 337 0.37 12.38 2.18
N ALA A 338 -0.12 13.10 3.19
CA ALA A 338 -1.45 12.89 3.74
C ALA A 338 -2.12 14.22 4.08
N VAL A 339 -3.43 14.26 3.90
CA VAL A 339 -4.29 15.39 4.24
C VAL A 339 -5.51 14.88 4.99
N TRP A 340 -5.93 15.60 6.03
CA TRP A 340 -7.12 15.25 6.81
C TRP A 340 -7.77 16.49 7.40
N ILE A 341 -9.02 16.34 7.85
CA ILE A 341 -9.71 17.37 8.63
C ILE A 341 -9.65 16.96 10.11
N GLU A 342 -9.10 17.84 10.93
CA GLU A 342 -8.86 17.64 12.36
C GLU A 342 -9.82 18.46 13.22
N TYR A 343 -10.35 17.87 14.30
CA TYR A 343 -11.02 18.61 15.37
C TYR A 343 -10.00 19.31 16.26
N VAL A 344 -10.26 20.58 16.55
CA VAL A 344 -9.40 21.42 17.37
C VAL A 344 -10.11 21.64 18.70
N GLU A 345 -9.42 21.29 19.79
CA GLU A 345 -9.89 21.67 21.11
C GLU A 345 -9.88 23.20 21.20
N SER A 346 -11.07 23.80 21.34
CA SER A 346 -11.25 25.20 21.69
C SER A 346 -10.74 25.40 23.13
N GLY A 347 -9.42 25.42 23.30
CA GLY A 347 -8.79 25.45 24.62
C GLY A 347 -9.19 26.73 25.34
N ASP A 348 -9.93 26.60 26.45
CA ASP A 348 -10.23 27.61 27.48
C ASP A 348 -10.26 29.08 27.01
N VAL A 349 -10.81 29.35 25.82
CA VAL A 349 -11.09 30.73 25.41
C VAL A 349 -12.25 31.14 26.28
N ASP A 350 -11.93 31.81 27.40
CA ASP A 350 -12.81 32.26 28.47
C ASP A 350 -14.27 32.30 28.02
N ARG A 351 -14.98 31.20 28.26
CA ARG A 351 -16.40 31.01 27.91
C ARG A 351 -17.17 32.04 28.73
N GLU A 352 -17.36 33.24 28.18
CA GLU A 352 -18.26 34.23 28.74
C GLU A 352 -19.65 33.58 28.77
N GLU A 353 -20.11 33.22 29.96
CA GLU A 353 -21.40 32.60 30.26
C GLU A 353 -22.53 33.37 29.57
N GLY A 354 -23.10 32.86 28.46
CA GLY A 354 -24.29 33.53 27.93
C GLY A 354 -24.93 33.04 26.64
N GLY A 355 -24.33 32.15 25.84
CA GLY A 355 -24.91 31.73 24.56
C GLY A 355 -25.09 30.22 24.43
N GLU A 356 -26.34 29.73 24.50
CA GLU A 356 -26.73 28.38 24.06
C GLU A 356 -26.73 28.28 22.52
N GLY A 357 -25.66 28.72 21.87
CA GLY A 357 -25.41 28.41 20.47
C GLY A 357 -24.70 27.05 20.38
N GLU A 358 -25.05 26.22 19.39
CA GLU A 358 -24.20 25.11 18.97
C GLU A 358 -22.81 25.67 18.65
N GLU A 359 -21.92 25.64 19.64
CA GLU A 359 -20.56 26.12 19.54
C GLU A 359 -19.85 25.13 18.62
N GLY A 360 -19.89 25.41 17.31
CA GLY A 360 -19.35 24.53 16.29
C GLY A 360 -17.90 24.21 16.62
N GLU A 361 -17.61 22.92 16.76
CA GLU A 361 -16.25 22.43 16.99
C GLU A 361 -15.33 23.01 15.91
N LEU A 362 -14.28 23.70 16.33
CA LEU A 362 -13.31 24.28 15.40
C LEU A 362 -12.62 23.15 14.63
N LYS A 363 -12.52 23.31 13.31
CA LYS A 363 -11.92 22.31 12.41
C LYS A 363 -10.76 22.93 11.65
N TRP A 364 -9.71 22.15 11.46
CA TRP A 364 -8.55 22.54 10.65
C TRP A 364 -8.28 21.54 9.54
N LEU A 365 -7.91 22.05 8.37
CA LEU A 365 -7.37 21.23 7.29
C LEU A 365 -5.87 21.05 7.52
N ARG A 366 -5.44 19.81 7.71
CA ARG A 366 -4.06 19.46 8.03
C ARG A 366 -3.41 18.74 6.88
N PHE A 367 -2.12 18.96 6.73
CA PHE A 367 -1.31 18.39 5.67
C PHE A 367 0.04 17.97 6.21
N VAL A 368 0.56 16.82 5.78
CA VAL A 368 1.90 16.36 6.10
C VAL A 368 2.60 15.87 4.84
N THR A 369 3.86 16.27 4.70
CA THR A 369 4.80 15.63 3.77
C THR A 369 5.72 14.72 4.57
N PHE A 370 5.66 13.43 4.28
CA PHE A 370 6.63 12.47 4.80
C PHE A 370 7.95 12.62 4.06
N PRO A 371 9.09 12.27 4.69
CA PRO A 371 10.37 12.24 3.99
C PRO A 371 10.26 11.43 2.69
N ALA A 372 10.78 11.99 1.61
CA ALA A 372 10.88 11.26 0.35
C ALA A 372 11.74 10.02 0.54
N PHE A 373 11.43 8.93 -0.16
CA PHE A 373 12.39 7.85 -0.26
C PHE A 373 13.63 8.40 -0.99
N ARG A 374 14.80 8.18 -0.42
CA ARG A 374 16.06 8.53 -1.09
C ARG A 374 16.32 7.51 -2.16
N ASP A 375 16.66 7.98 -3.36
CA ASP A 375 17.07 7.07 -4.42
C ASP A 375 18.42 6.41 -4.09
N GLU A 376 18.78 5.39 -4.87
CA GLU A 376 20.01 4.62 -4.70
C GLU A 376 21.27 5.50 -4.66
N TRP A 377 21.25 6.61 -5.42
CA TRP A 377 22.38 7.51 -5.59
C TRP A 377 22.56 8.44 -4.41
N GLU A 378 21.46 8.89 -3.82
CA GLU A 378 21.48 9.70 -2.60
C GLU A 378 21.94 8.90 -1.40
N CYS A 379 21.46 7.67 -1.24
CA CYS A 379 21.91 6.77 -0.17
C CYS A 379 23.42 6.52 -0.19
N GLU A 380 24.00 6.21 -1.37
CA GLU A 380 25.45 5.95 -1.45
C GLU A 380 26.28 7.21 -1.15
N ARG A 381 25.80 8.39 -1.57
CA ARG A 381 26.45 9.66 -1.30
C ARG A 381 26.48 9.97 0.20
N ASP A 382 25.36 9.76 0.89
CA ASP A 382 25.25 10.03 2.32
C ASP A 382 26.09 9.06 3.16
N LEU A 383 26.11 7.78 2.78
CA LEU A 383 26.97 6.76 3.39
C LEU A 383 28.45 7.16 3.27
N ARG A 384 28.89 7.66 2.11
CA ARG A 384 30.26 8.16 1.92
C ARG A 384 30.54 9.44 2.71
N ALA A 385 29.52 10.28 2.90
CA ALA A 385 29.64 11.53 3.63
C ALA A 385 29.56 11.36 5.16
N GLY A 386 29.20 10.17 5.66
CA GLY A 386 29.02 9.93 7.10
C GLY A 386 27.87 10.73 7.71
N VAL A 387 26.95 11.24 6.88
CA VAL A 387 25.78 11.98 7.33
C VAL A 387 24.76 10.94 7.80
N SER A 388 24.73 10.66 9.10
CA SER A 388 23.62 9.91 9.68
C SER A 388 22.36 10.73 9.45
N GLY A 389 21.47 10.23 8.58
CA GLY A 389 20.21 10.89 8.29
C GLY A 389 19.45 11.11 9.60
N GLN A 390 19.41 12.35 10.09
CA GLN A 390 18.45 12.74 11.10
C GLN A 390 17.09 12.42 10.48
N GLY A 391 16.42 11.40 11.03
CA GLY A 391 15.12 10.94 10.55
C GLY A 391 14.18 12.13 10.48
N GLY A 392 13.89 12.59 9.26
CA GLY A 392 13.01 13.71 9.05
C GLY A 392 11.66 13.37 9.67
N ARG A 393 11.19 14.20 10.59
CA ARG A 393 9.81 14.12 11.08
C ARG A 393 8.93 14.66 9.96
N GLY A 394 7.82 13.98 9.67
CA GLY A 394 6.77 14.58 8.85
C GLY A 394 6.26 15.82 9.59
N GLU A 395 6.52 17.00 9.04
CA GLU A 395 6.05 18.25 9.62
C GLU A 395 4.58 18.43 9.26
N VAL A 396 3.71 18.43 10.27
CA VAL A 396 2.28 18.70 10.08
C VAL A 396 2.08 20.20 9.95
N ARG A 397 1.39 20.62 8.89
CA ARG A 397 1.03 22.00 8.61
C ARG A 397 -0.49 22.15 8.61
N THR A 398 -0.95 23.34 8.99
CA THR A 398 -2.35 23.76 8.78
C THR A 398 -2.44 24.50 7.47
N LEU A 399 -3.31 24.05 6.58
CA LEU A 399 -3.60 24.74 5.33
C LEU A 399 -4.60 25.90 5.57
N GLU A 400 -4.44 26.97 4.81
CA GLU A 400 -5.41 28.07 4.80
C GLU A 400 -6.71 27.61 4.15
N VAL A 401 -7.84 27.89 4.80
CA VAL A 401 -9.17 27.48 4.38
C VAL A 401 -9.95 28.73 3.98
N PRO A 402 -10.43 28.84 2.73
CA PRO A 402 -11.24 29.97 2.30
C PRO A 402 -12.51 30.12 3.14
N GLU A 403 -12.96 31.36 3.38
CA GLU A 403 -14.15 31.64 4.23
C GLU A 403 -15.42 30.96 3.70
N GLU A 404 -15.52 30.73 2.38
CA GLU A 404 -16.64 30.06 1.74
C GLU A 404 -16.66 28.53 1.92
N LEU A 405 -15.55 27.93 2.37
CA LEU A 405 -15.42 26.49 2.57
C LEU A 405 -15.72 26.14 4.03
N ASP A 406 -16.91 25.62 4.28
CA ASP A 406 -17.28 25.05 5.57
C ASP A 406 -16.76 23.61 5.68
N LEU A 407 -15.70 23.41 6.47
CA LEU A 407 -15.14 22.08 6.75
C LEU A 407 -16.13 21.13 7.45
N SER A 408 -17.21 21.63 8.03
CA SER A 408 -18.28 20.80 8.60
C SER A 408 -19.21 20.19 7.56
N ALA A 409 -19.24 20.77 6.36
CA ALA A 409 -20.06 20.29 5.25
C ALA A 409 -19.30 19.36 4.30
N VAL A 410 -17.99 19.19 4.48
CA VAL A 410 -17.15 18.34 3.62
C VAL A 410 -17.49 16.86 3.82
N GLU A 411 -17.71 16.15 2.71
CA GLU A 411 -18.02 14.72 2.67
C GLU A 411 -16.89 13.87 2.07
N THR A 412 -16.10 14.47 1.16
CA THR A 412 -14.96 13.79 0.53
C THR A 412 -13.73 14.69 0.50
N ILE A 413 -12.58 14.04 0.63
CA ILE A 413 -11.26 14.64 0.52
C ILE A 413 -10.41 13.75 -0.37
N ASN A 414 -9.66 14.37 -1.27
CA ASN A 414 -8.69 13.74 -2.16
C ASN A 414 -7.44 14.62 -2.25
N ILE A 415 -6.34 14.04 -2.69
CA ILE A 415 -5.08 14.74 -2.95
C ILE A 415 -4.59 14.35 -4.34
N ASP A 416 -4.13 15.34 -5.10
CA ASP A 416 -3.44 15.17 -6.37
C ASP A 416 -2.03 15.75 -6.21
N GLN A 417 -1.08 14.88 -5.89
CA GLN A 417 0.32 15.28 -5.71
C GLN A 417 0.91 15.88 -7.00
N SER A 418 0.48 15.40 -8.18
CA SER A 418 1.04 15.86 -9.45
C SER A 418 0.71 17.32 -9.74
N GLN A 419 -0.44 17.79 -9.25
CA GLN A 419 -0.88 19.18 -9.36
C GLN A 419 -0.60 19.99 -8.09
N GLY A 420 -0.12 19.36 -7.02
CA GLY A 420 0.05 20.01 -5.71
C GLY A 420 -1.28 20.51 -5.16
N ALA A 421 -2.34 19.71 -5.30
CA ALA A 421 -3.70 20.13 -4.98
C ALA A 421 -4.40 19.19 -4.00
N VAL A 422 -5.21 19.77 -3.11
CA VAL A 422 -6.19 19.08 -2.26
C VAL A 422 -7.57 19.37 -2.83
N ILE A 423 -8.35 18.31 -3.05
CA ILE A 423 -9.68 18.38 -3.65
C ILE A 423 -10.70 17.99 -2.59
N LEU A 424 -11.61 18.90 -2.28
CA LEU A 424 -12.66 18.71 -1.27
C LEU A 424 -14.02 18.82 -1.95
N SER A 425 -14.96 17.94 -1.59
CA SER A 425 -16.36 18.10 -1.97
C SER A 425 -17.24 18.20 -0.73
N ASP A 426 -18.18 19.14 -0.75
CA ASP A 426 -19.19 19.25 0.29
C ASP A 426 -20.50 18.55 -0.08
N ARG A 427 -21.41 18.46 0.89
CA ARG A 427 -22.76 17.92 0.76
C ARG A 427 -23.64 18.60 -0.29
N ASP A 428 -23.32 19.83 -0.69
CA ASP A 428 -24.03 20.55 -1.76
C ASP A 428 -23.47 20.20 -3.15
N GLY A 429 -22.46 19.33 -3.22
CA GLY A 429 -21.76 18.95 -4.43
C GLY A 429 -20.80 20.02 -4.96
N ARG A 430 -20.48 21.05 -4.16
CA ARG A 430 -19.46 22.04 -4.53
C ARG A 430 -18.08 21.40 -4.40
N ILE A 431 -17.20 21.71 -5.34
CA ILE A 431 -15.83 21.20 -5.37
C ILE A 431 -14.88 22.37 -5.13
N PHE A 432 -14.00 22.21 -4.14
CA PHE A 432 -12.94 23.15 -3.82
C PHE A 432 -11.60 22.49 -4.15
N ILE A 433 -10.73 23.24 -4.84
CA ILE A 433 -9.39 22.80 -5.20
C ILE A 433 -8.41 23.78 -4.56
N LEU A 434 -7.67 23.31 -3.56
CA LEU A 434 -6.71 24.11 -2.78
C LEU A 434 -5.29 23.71 -3.18
N CYS A 435 -4.50 24.64 -3.72
CA CYS A 435 -3.09 24.39 -4.03
C CYS A 435 -2.22 24.61 -2.78
N TYR A 436 -1.23 23.73 -2.54
CA TYR A 436 -0.38 23.76 -1.34
C TYR A 436 1.11 23.95 -1.62
#